data_AF-A0A3M2AVL5-F1
#
_entry.id   AF-A0A3M2AVL5-F1
#
_cell.length_a   1.000
_cell.length_b   1.000
_cell.length_c   1.000
_cell.angle_alpha   90.00
_cell.angle_beta   90.00
_cell.angle_gamma   90.00
#
_symmetry.space_group_name_H-M   'P 1'
#
loop_
_entity.id
_entity.type
_entity.pdbx_description
1 polymer ?
#
loop_
_entity_poly.entity_id
_entity_poly.type
_entity_poly.pdbx_seq_one_letter_code
_entity_poly.pdbx_strand_id
1 'polypeptide(L)' 'FDTPDLINDDPYGRGWIARLKPTNLERDLKDLVTGEEAIKRMKEYIDREGVECKGA' A
#
# COMPACT_ATOMS: atom_id res chain seq x y z
N PHE A 1 -5.00 19.10 5.30
CA PHE A 1 -4.64 18.61 3.95
C PHE A 1 -3.65 19.56 3.26
N ASP A 2 -3.01 20.45 4.01
CA ASP A 2 -2.14 21.50 3.49
C ASP A 2 -0.74 20.98 3.10
N THR A 3 -0.52 19.67 3.26
CA THR A 3 0.74 18.97 2.95
C THR A 3 0.42 17.58 2.38
N PRO A 4 -0.22 17.50 1.18
CA PRO A 4 -0.64 16.24 0.58
C PRO A 4 0.54 15.34 0.21
N ASP A 5 1.73 15.90 0.04
CA ASP A 5 3.00 15.26 -0.25
C ASP A 5 3.52 14.35 0.88
N LEU A 6 3.02 14.48 2.11
CA LEU A 6 3.36 13.59 3.23
C LEU A 6 3.09 12.10 2.92
N ILE A 7 2.13 11.81 2.06
CA ILE A 7 1.85 10.43 1.62
C ILE A 7 3.03 9.80 0.89
N ASN A 8 3.88 10.62 0.24
CA ASN A 8 5.06 10.14 -0.47
C ASN A 8 6.28 10.04 0.48
N ASP A 9 6.45 11.04 1.35
CA ASP A 9 7.63 11.16 2.22
C ASP A 9 7.60 10.20 3.42
N ASP A 10 6.42 10.02 4.02
CA ASP A 10 6.24 9.23 5.24
C ASP A 10 4.89 8.47 5.21
N PRO A 11 4.71 7.55 4.23
CA PRO A 11 3.42 6.91 3.92
C PRO A 11 2.81 6.14 5.09
N TYR A 12 3.66 5.58 5.95
CA TYR A 12 3.24 4.71 7.06
C TYR A 12 3.38 5.38 8.44
N GLY A 13 3.95 6.58 8.51
CA GLY A 13 4.03 7.41 9.71
C GLY A 13 3.02 8.54 9.67
N ARG A 14 3.49 9.76 9.43
CA ARG A 14 2.64 10.97 9.43
C ARG A 14 1.62 11.00 8.29
N GLY A 15 1.85 10.26 7.21
CA GLY A 15 1.00 10.19 6.02
C GLY A 15 -0.25 9.29 6.15
N TRP A 16 -0.60 8.81 7.34
CA TRP A 16 -1.81 7.99 7.53
C TRP A 16 -3.07 8.74 7.11
N ILE A 17 -3.97 8.05 6.40
CA ILE A 17 -5.16 8.67 5.80
C ILE A 17 -6.34 8.70 6.79
N ALA A 18 -6.64 7.56 7.43
CA ALA A 18 -7.79 7.42 8.32
C ALA A 18 -7.55 6.36 9.41
N ARG A 19 -8.26 6.53 10.53
CA ARG A 19 -8.38 5.51 11.57
C ARG A 19 -9.84 5.07 11.63
N LEU A 20 -10.07 3.78 11.40
CA LEU A 20 -11.40 3.19 11.25
C LEU A 20 -11.72 2.28 12.45
N LYS A 21 -13.00 2.21 12.82
CA LYS A 21 -13.49 1.18 13.75
C LYS A 21 -14.04 0.02 12.91
N PRO A 22 -13.37 -1.15 12.88
CA PRO A 22 -13.87 -2.28 12.11
C PRO A 22 -15.18 -2.79 12.72
N THR A 23 -16.12 -3.18 11.87
CA THR A 23 -17.38 -3.80 12.32
C THR A 23 -17.19 -5.29 12.60
N ASN A 24 -16.26 -5.97 11.92
CA ASN A 24 -15.88 -7.36 12.18
C ASN A 24 -14.44 -7.65 11.70
N LEU A 25 -13.46 -7.39 12.56
CA LEU A 25 -12.04 -7.48 12.20
C LEU A 25 -11.59 -8.90 11.81
N GLU A 26 -12.01 -9.93 12.54
CA GLU A 26 -11.57 -11.30 12.29
C GLU A 26 -12.03 -11.86 10.95
N ARG A 27 -13.24 -11.49 10.51
CA ARG A 27 -13.73 -11.84 9.18
C ARG A 27 -12.94 -11.08 8.12
N ASP A 28 -12.85 -9.75 8.26
CA ASP A 28 -12.32 -8.87 7.21
C ASP A 28 -10.81 -9.09 6.97
N LEU A 29 -10.04 -9.46 8.01
CA LEU A 29 -8.62 -9.79 7.89
C LEU A 29 -8.34 -11.01 6.99
N LYS A 30 -9.30 -11.93 6.83
CA LYS A 30 -9.12 -13.16 6.01
C LYS A 30 -9.07 -12.87 4.52
N ASP A 31 -9.65 -11.75 4.09
CA ASP A 31 -9.71 -11.34 2.68
C ASP A 31 -8.52 -10.45 2.28
N LEU A 32 -7.69 -10.04 3.25
CA LEU A 32 -6.51 -9.19 3.02
C LEU A 32 -5.25 -10.01 2.77
N VAL A 33 -4.32 -9.44 2.03
CA VAL A 33 -3.01 -10.05 1.74
C VAL A 33 -1.98 -9.71 2.80
N THR A 34 -1.00 -10.59 3.00
CA THR A 34 0.19 -10.30 3.81
C THR A 34 1.18 -9.44 3.04
N GLY A 35 2.12 -8.79 3.74
CA GLY A 35 3.16 -7.98 3.10
C GLY A 35 4.02 -8.77 2.12
N GLU A 36 4.37 -10.01 2.44
CA GLU A 36 5.17 -10.88 1.56
C GLU A 36 4.45 -11.19 0.25
N GLU A 37 3.15 -11.54 0.34
CA GLU A 37 2.33 -11.83 -0.84
C GLU A 37 2.09 -10.57 -1.68
N ALA A 38 1.88 -9.41 -1.04
CA ALA A 38 1.75 -8.13 -1.73
C ALA A 38 3.01 -7.78 -2.54
N ILE A 39 4.21 -7.95 -1.94
CA ILE A 39 5.50 -7.72 -2.63
C ILE A 39 5.65 -8.67 -3.82
N LYS A 40 5.33 -9.96 -3.63
CA LYS A 40 5.40 -10.96 -4.70
C LYS A 40 4.52 -10.57 -5.88
N ARG A 41 3.24 -10.28 -5.65
CA ARG A 41 2.29 -9.89 -6.70
C ARG A 41 2.67 -8.58 -7.39
N MET A 42 3.21 -7.62 -6.63
CA MET A 42 3.68 -6.36 -7.21
C MET A 42 4.85 -6.58 -8.16
N LYS A 43 5.80 -7.48 -7.83
CA LYS A 43 6.89 -7.85 -8.73
C LYS A 43 6.38 -8.53 -10.00
N GLU A 44 5.47 -9.49 -9.87
CA GLU A 44 4.83 -10.15 -11.01
C GLU A 44 4.09 -9.15 -11.92
N TYR A 45 3.43 -8.15 -11.32
CA TYR A 45 2.80 -7.06 -12.05
C TYR A 45 3.82 -6.20 -12.79
N ILE A 46 4.89 -5.75 -12.12
CA ILE A 46 5.97 -4.94 -12.70
C ILE A 46 6.58 -5.66 -13.92
N ASP A 47 6.87 -6.95 -13.78
CA ASP A 47 7.46 -7.77 -14.85
C ASP A 47 6.49 -7.93 -16.03
N ARG A 48 5.21 -8.21 -15.75
CA ARG A 48 4.19 -8.43 -16.79
C ARG A 48 3.90 -7.17 -17.59
N GLU A 49 3.78 -6.02 -16.91
CA GLU A 49 3.44 -4.75 -17.55
C GLU A 49 4.69 -4.02 -18.08
N GLY A 50 5.90 -4.56 -17.86
CA GLY A 50 7.15 -3.93 -18.27
C GLY A 50 7.35 -2.56 -17.60
N VAL A 51 7.01 -2.44 -16.32
CA VAL A 51 7.14 -1.18 -15.58
C VAL A 51 8.62 -0.88 -15.37
N GLU A 52 9.12 0.09 -16.13
CA GLU A 52 10.49 0.57 -16.01
C GLU A 52 10.55 1.81 -15.12
N CYS A 53 11.41 1.77 -14.10
CA CYS A 53 11.84 2.98 -13.43
C CYS A 53 12.73 3.77 -14.39
N LYS A 54 12.16 4.76 -15.08
CA LYS A 54 12.94 5.77 -15.79
C LYS A 54 13.58 6.67 -14.73
N GLY A 55 14.78 6.30 -14.29
CA GLY A 55 15.63 7.20 -13.52
C GLY A 55 15.91 8.48 -14.33
N ALA A 56 16.16 9.58 -13.61
CA ALA A 56 16.74 10.79 -14.16
C ALA A 56 18.22 10.58 -14.51
#